data_AF-R1H612-F1
#
_entry.id   AF-R1H612-F1
#
_cell.length_a   1.000
_cell.length_b   1.000
_cell.length_c   1.000
_cell.angle_alpha   90.00
_cell.angle_beta   90.00
_cell.angle_gamma   90.00
#
_symmetry.space_group_name_H-M   'P 1'
#
loop_
_entity.id
_entity.type
_entity.pdbx_description
1 polymer ?
#
loop_
_entity_poly.entity_id
_entity_poly.type
_entity_poly.pdbx_seq_one_letter_code
_entity_poly.pdbx_strand_id
1 'polypeptide(L)'
;MNRQEQHVAPLDNAQRQRQHVKRKQETHSRLQCWISQRHAHRLAELGVLLEDNQASLIEQAIDLLYQHESAPKSVGMIALPLIESETESA
;
A
#
# COMPACT_ATOMS: atom_id res chain seq x y z
N MET A 1 13.27 -13.44 20.11
CA MET A 1 12.81 -13.49 18.71
C MET A 1 11.29 -13.45 18.73
N ASN A 2 10.65 -12.37 18.26
CA ASN A 2 9.23 -12.35 17.92
C ASN A 2 9.01 -11.14 17.00
N ARG A 3 9.11 -11.37 15.69
CA ARG A 3 8.73 -10.39 14.67
C ARG A 3 7.21 -10.42 14.66
N GLN A 4 6.58 -9.44 15.30
CA GLN A 4 5.15 -9.21 15.11
C GLN A 4 4.97 -8.84 13.64
N GLU A 5 4.50 -9.80 12.85
CA GLU A 5 3.93 -9.55 11.54
C GLU A 5 2.76 -8.60 11.79
N GLN A 6 2.98 -7.30 11.54
CA GLN A 6 1.91 -6.33 11.47
C GLN A 6 1.03 -6.76 10.31
N HIS A 7 0.03 -7.57 10.65
CA HIS A 7 -1.03 -7.96 9.77
C HIS A 7 -1.74 -6.65 9.42
N VAL A 8 -1.40 -6.07 8.27
CA VAL A 8 -2.12 -4.93 7.70
C VAL A 8 -3.54 -5.44 7.55
N ALA A 9 -4.38 -5.09 8.52
CA ALA A 9 -5.77 -5.50 8.51
C ALA A 9 -6.34 -5.07 7.15
N PRO A 10 -7.02 -5.97 6.41
CA PRO A 10 -7.64 -5.59 5.16
C PRO A 10 -8.49 -4.35 5.42
N LEU A 11 -8.25 -3.27 4.67
CA LEU A 11 -9.08 -2.07 4.74
C LEU A 11 -10.54 -2.51 4.67
N ASP A 12 -11.35 -2.02 5.62
CA ASP A 12 -12.78 -2.24 5.68
C ASP A 12 -13.39 -2.04 4.28
N ASN A 13 -14.23 -2.97 3.82
CA ASN A 13 -14.84 -2.94 2.48
C ASN A 13 -15.45 -1.56 2.18
N ALA A 14 -16.06 -0.93 3.19
CA ALA A 14 -16.64 0.40 3.07
C ALA A 14 -15.59 1.51 2.90
N GLN A 15 -14.40 1.41 3.50
CA GLN A 15 -13.29 2.35 3.24
C GLN A 15 -12.75 2.20 1.81
N ARG A 16 -12.60 0.98 1.31
CA ARG A 16 -12.18 0.72 -0.08
C ARG A 16 -13.17 1.28 -1.09
N GLN A 17 -14.47 1.06 -0.88
CA GLN A 17 -15.51 1.62 -1.73
C GLN A 17 -15.51 3.15 -1.70
N ARG A 18 -15.30 3.78 -0.53
CA ARG A 18 -15.17 5.24 -0.41
C ARG A 18 -13.96 5.79 -1.17
N GLN A 19 -12.81 5.13 -1.08
CA GLN A 19 -11.62 5.50 -1.85
C GLN A 19 -11.86 5.34 -3.35
N HIS A 20 -12.51 4.24 -3.78
CA HIS A 20 -12.87 4.04 -5.18
C HIS A 20 -13.79 5.14 -5.71
N VAL A 21 -14.84 5.52 -4.95
CA VAL A 21 -15.75 6.62 -5.32
C VAL A 21 -15.01 7.97 -5.35
N LYS A 22 -14.09 8.22 -4.41
CA LYS A 22 -13.26 9.43 -4.42
C LYS A 22 -12.34 9.47 -5.63
N ARG A 23 -11.65 8.36 -5.94
CA ARG A 23 -10.81 8.22 -7.14
C ARG A 23 -11.61 8.43 -8.42
N LYS A 24 -12.86 7.96 -8.51
CA LYS A 24 -13.79 8.23 -9.63
C LYS A 24 -14.06 9.71 -9.92
N GLN A 25 -13.84 10.61 -8.95
CA GLN A 25 -13.98 12.06 -9.13
C GLN A 25 -12.69 12.73 -9.66
N GLU A 26 -11.57 12.00 -9.64
CA GLU A 26 -10.29 12.44 -10.21
C GLU A 26 -10.20 12.03 -11.71
N THR A 27 -9.23 12.57 -12.44
CA THR A 27 -9.02 12.27 -13.85
C THR A 27 -8.56 10.81 -14.05
N HIS A 28 -9.32 10.01 -14.80
CA HIS A 28 -8.99 8.61 -15.13
C HIS A 28 -8.27 8.49 -16.48
N SER A 29 -7.34 7.55 -16.56
CA SER A 29 -6.78 7.07 -17.83
C SER A 29 -7.16 5.61 -18.05
N ARG A 30 -7.50 5.24 -19.29
CA ARG A 30 -7.88 3.85 -19.64
C ARG A 30 -6.63 3.00 -19.82
N LEU A 31 -6.47 1.97 -18.99
CA LEU A 31 -5.44 0.95 -19.15
C LEU A 31 -6.00 -0.25 -19.92
N GLN A 32 -5.32 -0.67 -20.99
CA GLN A 32 -5.53 -1.96 -21.64
C GLN A 32 -4.28 -2.83 -21.40
N CYS A 33 -4.46 -3.99 -20.80
CA CYS A 33 -3.35 -4.92 -20.54
C CYS A 33 -3.79 -6.38 -20.73
N TRP A 34 -2.80 -7.22 -20.99
CA TRP A 34 -2.97 -8.67 -21.04
C TRP A 34 -2.49 -9.30 -19.74
N ILE A 35 -3.31 -10.16 -19.16
CA ILE A 35 -2.95 -11.00 -18.01
C ILE A 35 -3.25 -12.45 -18.36
N SER A 36 -2.49 -13.39 -17.80
CA SER A 36 -2.77 -14.82 -18.02
C SER A 36 -4.15 -15.19 -17.45
N GLN A 37 -4.81 -16.20 -18.03
CA GLN A 37 -6.12 -16.68 -17.55
C GLN A 37 -6.14 -17.01 -16.05
N ARG A 38 -5.05 -17.59 -15.51
CA ARG A 38 -4.92 -17.88 -14.08
C ARG A 38 -5.05 -16.63 -13.20
N HIS A 39 -4.43 -15.53 -13.62
CA HIS A 39 -4.50 -14.25 -12.89
C HIS A 39 -5.87 -13.60 -13.04
N ALA A 40 -6.49 -13.70 -14.22
CA ALA A 40 -7.87 -13.22 -14.42
C ALA A 40 -8.86 -13.95 -13.50
N HIS A 41 -8.74 -15.28 -13.37
CA HIS A 41 -9.59 -16.07 -12.47
C HIS A 41 -9.42 -15.66 -11.01
N ARG A 42 -8.17 -15.56 -10.55
CA ARG A 42 -7.86 -15.14 -9.18
C ARG A 42 -8.36 -13.73 -8.86
N LEU A 43 -8.25 -12.81 -9.80
CA LEU A 43 -8.77 -11.45 -9.64
C LEU A 43 -10.30 -11.44 -9.54
N ALA A 44 -10.98 -12.30 -10.31
CA ALA A 44 -12.43 -12.47 -10.21
C ALA A 44 -12.86 -13.08 -8.87
N GLU A 45 -12.20 -14.15 -8.42
CA GLU A 45 -12.43 -14.77 -7.10
C GLU A 45 -12.21 -13.78 -5.97
N LEU A 46 -11.13 -12.98 -6.05
CA LEU A 46 -10.80 -11.96 -5.07
C LEU A 46 -11.85 -10.85 -5.02
N GLY A 47 -12.38 -10.45 -6.18
CA GLY A 47 -13.48 -9.48 -6.26
C GLY A 47 -14.74 -9.97 -5.54
N VAL A 48 -15.09 -11.25 -5.67
CA VAL A 48 -16.21 -11.85 -4.94
C VAL A 48 -15.92 -11.92 -3.45
N LEU A 49 -14.75 -12.45 -3.06
CA LEU A 49 -14.38 -12.65 -1.66
C LEU A 49 -14.33 -11.34 -0.87
N LEU A 50 -13.82 -10.28 -1.49
CA LEU A 50 -13.63 -8.99 -0.85
C LEU A 50 -14.78 -8.01 -1.10
N GLU A 51 -15.85 -8.46 -1.78
CA GLU A 51 -16.99 -7.65 -2.20
C GLU A 51 -16.57 -6.32 -2.87
N ASP A 52 -15.57 -6.40 -3.75
CA ASP A 52 -14.92 -5.23 -4.36
C ASP A 52 -14.79 -5.42 -5.87
N ASN A 53 -14.58 -4.33 -6.59
CA ASN A 53 -14.45 -4.35 -8.03
C ASN A 53 -12.99 -4.59 -8.46
N GLN A 54 -12.81 -5.26 -9.60
CA GLN A 54 -11.49 -5.63 -10.10
C GLN A 54 -10.57 -4.42 -10.33
N ALA A 55 -11.11 -3.28 -10.77
CA ALA A 55 -10.31 -2.07 -10.98
C ALA A 55 -9.77 -1.51 -9.65
N SER A 56 -10.60 -1.44 -8.61
CA SER A 56 -10.20 -1.06 -7.26
C SER A 56 -9.10 -1.97 -6.70
N LEU A 57 -9.23 -3.29 -6.91
CA LEU A 57 -8.21 -4.25 -6.49
C LEU A 57 -6.88 -4.07 -7.25
N ILE A 58 -6.95 -3.78 -8.56
CA ILE A 58 -5.77 -3.47 -9.38
C ILE A 58 -5.09 -2.19 -8.89
N GLU A 59 -5.86 -1.12 -8.65
CA GLU A 59 -5.33 0.15 -8.12
C GLU A 59 -4.61 -0.05 -6.78
N GLN A 60 -5.22 -0.80 -5.85
CA GLN A 60 -4.61 -1.12 -4.56
C GLN A 60 -3.32 -1.94 -4.72
N ALA A 61 -3.31 -2.92 -5.61
CA ALA A 61 -2.10 -3.71 -5.88
C ALA A 61 -0.97 -2.84 -6.46
N ILE A 62 -1.31 -1.87 -7.33
CA ILE A 62 -0.35 -0.89 -7.85
C ILE A 62 0.17 -0.01 -6.72
N ASP A 63 -0.70 0.53 -5.86
CA ASP A 63 -0.30 1.36 -4.72
C ASP A 63 0.66 0.61 -3.77
N LEU A 64 0.32 -0.64 -3.43
CA LEU A 64 1.14 -1.50 -2.57
C LEU A 64 2.49 -1.82 -3.20
N LEU A 65 2.51 -2.17 -4.49
CA LEU A 65 3.74 -2.45 -5.22
C LEU A 65 4.62 -1.20 -5.32
N TYR A 66 4.01 -0.05 -5.64
CA TYR A 66 4.73 1.22 -5.72
C TYR A 66 5.39 1.55 -4.38
N GLN A 67 4.64 1.48 -3.27
CA GLN A 67 5.20 1.72 -1.93
C GLN A 67 6.37 0.80 -1.60
N HIS A 68 6.28 -0.49 -1.96
CA HIS A 68 7.35 -1.45 -1.73
C HIS A 68 8.62 -1.13 -2.54
N GLU A 69 8.47 -0.76 -3.81
CA GLU A 69 9.59 -0.50 -4.72
C GLU A 69 10.17 0.92 -4.58
N SER A 70 9.33 1.90 -4.24
CA SER A 70 9.68 3.32 -4.18
C SER A 70 10.03 3.80 -2.77
N ALA A 71 9.81 3.00 -1.73
CA ALA A 71 10.33 3.30 -0.41
C ALA A 71 11.86 3.48 -0.54
N PRO A 72 12.44 4.58 -0.04
CA PRO A 72 13.89 4.69 -0.02
C PRO A 72 14.41 3.47 0.73
N LYS A 73 15.18 2.62 0.04
CA LYS A 73 16.04 1.65 0.70
C LYS A 73 16.89 2.50 1.62
N SER A 74 16.52 2.58 2.90
CA SER A 74 17.28 3.36 3.86
C SER A 74 18.70 2.83 3.80
N VAL A 75 19.55 3.58 3.12
CA VAL A 75 21.00 3.46 3.22
C VAL A 75 21.26 3.40 4.71
N GLY A 76 21.91 2.32 5.16
CA GLY A 76 22.25 2.18 6.57
C GLY A 76 23.01 3.42 7.02
N MET A 77 22.36 4.27 7.82
CA MET A 77 23.00 5.35 8.55
C MET A 77 22.24 5.55 9.85
N ILE A 78 22.79 4.92 10.89
CA ILE A 78 23.12 5.51 12.19
C ILE A 78 22.57 6.92 12.35
N ALA A 79 21.57 7.08 13.23
CA ALA A 79 21.22 8.36 13.82
C ALA A 79 20.97 8.13 15.31
N LEU A 80 22.06 7.99 16.07
CA LEU A 80 22.02 8.26 17.51
C LEU A 80 22.02 9.78 17.66
N PRO A 81 21.07 10.39 18.40
CA PRO A 81 21.13 11.81 18.69
C PRO A 81 22.33 12.07 19.61
N LEU A 82 23.25 12.92 19.14
CA LEU A 82 24.29 13.54 19.94
C LEU A 82 23.59 14.48 20.93
N ILE A 83 23.56 14.10 22.21
CA ILE A 83 23.10 14.97 23.28
C ILE A 83 24.22 15.98 23.51
N GLU A 84 24.01 17.24 23.11
CA GLU A 84 24.84 18.35 23.56
C GLU A 84 24.55 18.56 25.04
N SER A 85 25.46 18.09 25.91
CA SER A 85 25.45 18.47 27.31
C SER A 85 25.99 19.88 27.43
N GLU A 86 25.09 20.82 27.70
CA GLU A 86 25.37 22.18 28.14
C GLU A 86 26.35 22.12 29.34
N THR A 87 27.56 22.63 29.16
CA THR A 87 28.45 22.94 30.29
C THR A 87 27.99 24.27 30.87
N GLU A 88 27.08 24.20 31.85
CA GLU A 88 26.73 25.32 32.71
C GLU A 88 27.91 25.60 33.66
N SER A 89 28.43 26.83 33.57
CA SER A 89 29.47 27.39 34.42
C SER A 89 29.00 27.53 35.88
N ALA A 90 29.85 27.12 36.81
CA ALA A 90 29.92 27.67 38.17
C ALA A 90 31.37 27.61 38.67
#